data_AF-A0A7W6S688-F1
#
_entry.id   AF-A0A7W6S688-F1
#
_cell.length_a   1.000
_cell.length_b   1.000
_cell.length_c   1.000
_cell.angle_alpha   90.00
_cell.angle_beta   90.00
_cell.angle_gamma   90.00
#
_symmetry.space_group_name_H-M   'P 1'
#
loop_
_entity.id
_entity.type
_entity.pdbx_description
1 polymer ?
#
loop_
_entity_poly.entity_id
_entity_poly.type
_entity_poly.pdbx_seq_one_letter_code
_entity_poly.pdbx_strand_id
1 'polypeptide(L)'
;MQQLSMFDLMMPPALPVMAAKSYEPPPRRGFVTRAYGVETVMEIDLDERDPIEMVVRGIPTLIRFSYGFQTYAVQPAGSEYWSETGFRSFASAWTVTGPGFTDEDVRYLIEANIDSKHGCNGNLTKWWPDYCRQWRQDKAFADKFERSTTWDQWGPEKQAEHWARHDTRQSAALERMAAEGIDPAEVWRTRR
;
A
#
# COMPACT_ATOMS: atom_id res chain seq x y z
N MET A 1 -39.78 38.92 41.68
CA MET A 1 -38.74 38.05 42.28
C MET A 1 -38.20 37.20 41.15
N GLN A 2 -37.02 37.55 40.65
CA GLN A 2 -36.34 36.89 39.53
C GLN A 2 -35.71 35.60 40.03
N GLN A 3 -36.30 34.46 39.67
CA GLN A 3 -35.63 33.17 39.81
C GLN A 3 -35.03 32.83 38.45
N LEU A 4 -33.92 33.51 38.14
CA LEU A 4 -33.09 33.22 36.98
C LEU A 4 -32.41 31.87 37.19
N SER A 5 -32.79 30.93 36.32
CA SER A 5 -32.10 29.70 35.93
C SER A 5 -30.61 29.68 36.29
N MET A 6 -30.25 29.03 37.40
CA MET A 6 -28.86 28.65 37.69
C MET A 6 -28.35 27.56 36.72
N PHE A 7 -29.24 26.95 35.92
CA PHE A 7 -28.88 25.91 34.96
C PHE A 7 -28.23 26.46 33.69
N ASP A 8 -28.48 27.72 33.31
CA ASP A 8 -27.84 28.33 32.13
C ASP A 8 -26.37 28.68 32.33
N LEU A 9 -25.89 28.73 33.59
CA LEU A 9 -24.49 29.04 33.91
C LEU A 9 -23.55 27.81 33.84
N MET A 10 -24.10 26.60 33.75
CA MET A 10 -23.33 25.34 33.70
C MET A 10 -23.18 24.81 32.27
N MET A 11 -23.78 25.44 31.27
CA MET A 11 -23.58 25.05 29.88
C MET A 11 -22.27 25.66 29.38
N PRO A 12 -21.26 24.84 29.00
CA PRO A 12 -20.11 25.39 28.31
C PRO A 12 -20.61 26.12 27.07
N PRO A 13 -20.05 27.31 26.74
CA PRO A 13 -20.48 28.06 25.57
C PRO A 13 -20.45 27.13 24.37
N ALA A 14 -21.51 27.16 23.56
CA ALA A 14 -21.56 26.38 22.33
C ALA A 14 -20.25 26.60 21.58
N LEU A 15 -19.49 25.53 21.38
CA LEU A 15 -18.24 25.63 20.64
C LEU A 15 -18.57 26.36 19.34
N PRO A 16 -17.77 27.39 18.94
CA PRO A 16 -18.01 28.07 17.69
C PRO A 16 -18.14 26.97 16.64
N VAL A 17 -19.25 26.98 15.90
CA VAL A 17 -19.43 26.08 14.76
C VAL A 17 -18.25 26.38 13.87
N MET A 18 -17.18 25.59 14.00
CA MET A 18 -16.04 25.69 13.12
C MET A 18 -16.64 25.32 11.79
N ALA A 19 -16.96 26.34 10.99
CA ALA A 19 -17.30 26.15 9.59
C ALA A 19 -16.18 25.27 9.07
N ALA A 20 -16.49 23.99 8.86
CA ALA A 20 -15.50 23.02 8.46
C ALA A 20 -14.93 23.58 7.17
N LYS A 21 -13.73 24.16 7.24
CA LYS A 21 -13.10 24.76 6.09
C LYS A 21 -13.04 23.62 5.08
N SER A 22 -13.77 23.75 3.97
CA SER A 22 -13.80 22.71 2.94
C SER A 22 -12.36 22.42 2.60
N TYR A 23 -11.91 21.20 2.90
CA TYR A 23 -10.55 20.81 2.64
C TYR A 23 -10.36 20.82 1.12
N GLU A 24 -9.60 21.81 0.64
CA GLU A 24 -9.13 21.82 -0.73
C GLU A 24 -7.76 21.13 -0.74
N PRO A 25 -7.61 20.01 -1.47
CA PRO A 25 -6.32 19.34 -1.57
C PRO A 25 -5.31 20.29 -2.21
N PRO A 26 -4.05 20.30 -1.75
CA PRO A 26 -3.00 21.10 -2.37
C PRO A 26 -2.82 20.69 -3.84
N PRO A 27 -2.42 21.63 -4.72
CA PRO A 27 -2.18 21.33 -6.12
C PRO A 27 -1.05 20.31 -6.28
N ARG A 28 -1.24 19.37 -7.19
CA ARG A 28 -0.29 18.30 -7.50
C ARG A 28 0.07 18.29 -8.98
N ARG A 29 1.24 17.75 -9.30
CA ARG A 29 1.68 17.50 -10.68
C ARG A 29 1.78 16.01 -10.93
N GLY A 30 1.38 15.61 -12.14
CA GLY A 30 1.46 14.22 -12.59
C GLY A 30 2.82 13.88 -13.19
N PHE A 31 3.26 12.63 -13.04
CA PHE A 31 4.40 12.08 -13.78
C PHE A 31 4.11 10.66 -14.27
N VAL A 32 4.76 10.28 -15.37
CA VAL A 32 4.63 8.95 -15.98
C VAL A 32 5.83 8.11 -15.56
N THR A 33 5.58 6.85 -15.19
CA THR A 33 6.62 5.91 -14.81
C THR A 33 6.33 4.53 -15.37
N ARG A 34 7.38 3.72 -15.54
CA ARG A 34 7.29 2.29 -15.83
C ARG A 34 7.22 1.44 -14.55
N ALA A 35 7.33 2.06 -13.38
CA ALA A 35 7.24 1.33 -12.12
C ALA A 35 5.85 0.71 -11.93
N TYR A 36 5.85 -0.51 -11.41
CA TYR A 36 4.64 -1.29 -11.25
C TYR A 36 3.71 -0.74 -10.15
N GLY A 37 2.40 -0.95 -10.31
CA GLY A 37 1.37 -0.65 -9.32
C GLY A 37 0.65 0.68 -9.55
N VAL A 38 0.93 1.35 -10.66
CA VAL A 38 0.29 2.62 -11.02
C VAL A 38 -0.32 2.50 -12.41
N GLU A 39 -1.57 2.04 -12.44
CA GLU A 39 -2.40 2.04 -13.67
C GLU A 39 -2.81 3.47 -14.09
N THR A 40 -2.48 4.45 -13.25
CA THR A 40 -2.81 5.87 -13.40
C THR A 40 -1.55 6.73 -13.38
N VAL A 41 -1.70 8.01 -13.71
CA VAL A 41 -0.60 8.98 -13.55
C VAL A 41 -0.29 9.11 -12.05
N MET A 42 0.97 8.95 -11.66
CA MET A 42 1.39 9.20 -10.28
C MET A 42 1.41 10.71 -10.03
N GLU A 43 1.02 11.12 -8.82
CA GLU A 43 1.01 12.52 -8.42
C GLU A 43 2.03 12.81 -7.33
N ILE A 44 2.71 13.94 -7.47
CA ILE A 44 3.65 14.51 -6.49
C ILE A 44 3.31 15.96 -6.22
N ASP A 45 3.74 16.47 -5.07
CA ASP A 45 3.54 17.88 -4.73
C ASP A 45 4.39 18.77 -5.67
N LEU A 46 3.99 20.03 -5.85
CA LEU A 46 4.64 20.91 -6.84
C LEU A 46 6.11 21.18 -6.53
N ASP A 47 6.47 21.22 -5.25
CA ASP A 47 7.81 21.41 -4.72
C ASP A 47 8.53 20.09 -4.40
N GLU A 48 7.86 18.94 -4.60
CA GLU A 48 8.46 17.62 -4.43
C GLU A 48 9.53 17.41 -5.52
N ARG A 49 10.69 16.87 -5.11
CA ARG A 49 11.77 16.49 -6.04
C ARG A 49 11.25 15.47 -7.06
N ASP A 50 11.68 15.62 -8.31
CA ASP A 50 11.36 14.64 -9.36
C ASP A 50 11.79 13.22 -8.97
N PRO A 51 10.91 12.23 -9.14
CA PRO A 51 11.24 10.83 -8.99
C PRO A 51 12.39 10.43 -9.93
N ILE A 52 13.29 9.58 -9.44
CA ILE A 52 14.43 9.11 -10.22
C ILE A 52 14.42 7.59 -10.29
N GLU A 53 14.87 7.06 -11.43
CA GLU A 53 15.17 5.63 -11.52
C GLU A 53 16.65 5.40 -11.27
N MET A 54 16.97 4.45 -10.40
CA MET A 54 18.34 4.04 -10.13
C MET A 54 18.44 2.54 -9.92
N VAL A 55 19.66 2.03 -10.08
CA VAL A 55 20.00 0.66 -9.71
C VAL A 55 20.53 0.67 -8.29
N VAL A 56 19.86 -0.08 -7.41
CA VAL A 56 20.30 -0.32 -6.03
C VAL A 56 20.53 -1.82 -5.90
N ARG A 57 21.72 -2.26 -5.44
CA ARG A 57 22.07 -3.70 -5.34
C ARG A 57 21.76 -4.52 -6.61
N GLY A 58 21.90 -3.92 -7.80
CA GLY A 58 21.62 -4.57 -9.08
C GLY A 58 20.15 -4.59 -9.51
N ILE A 59 19.23 -4.03 -8.72
CA ILE A 59 17.79 -4.02 -8.99
C ILE A 59 17.34 -2.63 -9.46
N PRO A 60 16.83 -2.48 -10.69
CA PRO A 60 16.24 -1.24 -11.18
C PRO A 60 15.01 -0.86 -10.37
N THR A 61 15.01 0.37 -9.86
CA THR A 61 14.02 0.84 -8.89
C THR A 61 13.69 2.31 -9.14
N LEU A 62 12.39 2.66 -9.09
CA LEU A 62 11.94 4.04 -9.04
C LEU A 62 11.95 4.52 -7.59
N ILE A 63 12.57 5.67 -7.35
CA ILE A 63 12.60 6.36 -6.07
C ILE A 63 11.70 7.59 -6.16
N ARG A 64 10.71 7.66 -5.26
CA ARG A 64 9.85 8.84 -5.07
C ARG A 64 10.17 9.51 -3.74
N PHE A 65 10.19 10.84 -3.75
CA PHE A 65 10.66 11.70 -2.68
C PHE A 65 9.53 12.40 -1.93
N SER A 66 8.64 11.64 -1.29
CA SER A 66 7.53 12.20 -0.51
C SER A 66 7.97 12.50 0.94
N TYR A 67 7.08 12.33 1.93
CA TYR A 67 7.40 12.46 3.37
C TYR A 67 8.58 11.56 3.84
N GLY A 68 8.93 10.56 3.03
CA GLY A 68 10.18 9.79 3.07
C GLY A 68 10.47 9.19 1.69
N PHE A 69 11.47 8.32 1.59
CA PHE A 69 11.73 7.61 0.34
C PHE A 69 10.75 6.46 0.14
N GLN A 70 10.09 6.47 -1.00
CA GLN A 70 9.26 5.38 -1.48
C GLN A 70 9.95 4.72 -2.66
N THR A 71 10.04 3.39 -2.66
CA THR A 71 10.63 2.65 -3.76
C THR A 71 9.64 1.74 -4.42
N TYR A 72 9.67 1.74 -5.75
CA TYR A 72 8.78 0.95 -6.59
C TYR A 72 9.59 0.07 -7.54
N ALA A 73 9.16 -1.19 -7.66
CA ALA A 73 9.72 -2.15 -8.58
C ALA A 73 9.47 -1.70 -10.02
N VAL A 74 10.52 -1.76 -10.84
CA VAL A 74 10.47 -1.41 -12.27
C VAL A 74 10.36 -2.65 -13.15
N GLN A 75 10.91 -3.77 -12.68
CA GLN A 75 10.83 -5.05 -13.37
C GLN A 75 9.43 -5.67 -13.25
N PRO A 76 8.99 -6.53 -14.19
CA PRO A 76 7.64 -7.11 -14.20
C PRO A 76 7.34 -8.00 -12.99
N ALA A 77 6.04 -8.29 -12.78
CA ALA A 77 5.57 -9.15 -11.68
C ALA A 77 6.30 -10.50 -11.66
N GLY A 78 6.61 -10.99 -10.47
CA GLY A 78 7.41 -12.20 -10.27
C GLY A 78 8.93 -11.98 -10.28
N SER A 79 9.39 -10.77 -10.61
CA SER A 79 10.81 -10.42 -10.50
C SER A 79 11.25 -10.29 -9.04
N GLU A 80 12.56 -10.43 -8.79
CA GLU A 80 13.12 -10.26 -7.46
C GLU A 80 13.09 -8.80 -7.01
N TYR A 81 12.70 -8.59 -5.75
CA TYR A 81 12.62 -7.28 -5.12
C TYR A 81 12.73 -7.42 -3.59
N TRP A 82 12.94 -6.30 -2.90
CA TRP A 82 13.06 -6.26 -1.43
C TRP A 82 11.72 -6.22 -0.69
N SER A 83 10.62 -6.34 -1.42
CA SER A 83 9.25 -6.33 -0.91
C SER A 83 8.35 -7.16 -1.81
N GLU A 84 7.46 -7.92 -1.20
CA GLU A 84 6.49 -8.73 -1.93
C GLU A 84 5.46 -7.89 -2.70
N THR A 85 5.24 -6.62 -2.34
CA THR A 85 4.25 -5.77 -3.03
C THR A 85 4.84 -4.98 -4.19
N GLY A 86 6.15 -5.10 -4.43
CA GLY A 86 6.86 -4.22 -5.37
C GLY A 86 6.97 -2.79 -4.86
N PHE A 87 6.50 -2.51 -3.64
CA PHE A 87 6.54 -1.20 -3.00
C PHE A 87 7.20 -1.31 -1.63
N ARG A 88 8.03 -0.33 -1.28
CA ARG A 88 8.57 -0.19 0.08
C ARG A 88 8.68 1.27 0.46
N SER A 89 8.18 1.60 1.65
CA SER A 89 8.39 2.92 2.26
C SER A 89 9.53 2.83 3.25
N PHE A 90 10.54 3.65 3.07
CA PHE A 90 11.63 3.81 4.02
C PHE A 90 11.29 4.98 4.96
N ALA A 91 10.54 4.66 6.00
CA ALA A 91 10.28 5.58 7.09
C ALA A 91 11.47 5.57 8.05
N SER A 92 12.44 6.46 7.85
CA SER A 92 13.35 6.83 8.91
C SER A 92 13.10 8.27 9.30
N ALA A 93 12.70 8.45 10.55
CA ALA A 93 12.68 9.74 11.24
C ALA A 93 13.97 10.50 10.92
N TRP A 94 13.85 11.81 10.72
CA TRP A 94 14.85 12.76 10.22
C TRP A 94 14.93 12.85 8.69
N THR A 95 14.00 13.63 8.13
CA THR A 95 14.27 14.66 7.09
C THR A 95 15.39 14.32 6.12
N VAL A 96 15.12 13.42 5.18
CA VAL A 96 15.89 13.27 3.95
C VAL A 96 15.25 14.03 2.78
N THR A 97 14.36 14.97 3.11
CA THR A 97 13.68 15.88 2.18
C THR A 97 14.34 17.26 2.12
N GLY A 98 15.48 17.45 2.81
CA GLY A 98 16.27 18.67 2.66
C GLY A 98 16.88 18.77 1.26
N PRO A 99 16.98 19.97 0.66
CA PRO A 99 17.67 20.16 -0.61
C PRO A 99 19.18 19.89 -0.38
N GLY A 100 19.65 18.69 -0.70
CA GLY A 100 21.07 18.36 -0.49
C GLY A 100 21.48 16.89 -0.63
N PHE A 101 20.55 15.95 -0.72
CA PHE A 101 20.92 14.54 -0.90
C PHE A 101 21.23 14.23 -2.36
N THR A 102 22.46 13.76 -2.58
CA THR A 102 22.91 13.23 -3.88
C THR A 102 22.27 11.87 -4.17
N ASP A 103 22.33 11.42 -5.41
CA ASP A 103 21.82 10.10 -5.79
C ASP A 103 22.61 8.98 -5.09
N GLU A 104 23.89 9.21 -4.80
CA GLU A 104 24.73 8.33 -4.00
C GLU A 104 24.23 8.23 -2.54
N ASP A 105 23.83 9.34 -1.92
CA ASP A 105 23.30 9.33 -0.56
C ASP A 105 21.99 8.54 -0.49
N VAL A 106 21.11 8.76 -1.47
CA VAL A 106 19.84 8.02 -1.60
C VAL A 106 20.10 6.53 -1.77
N ARG A 107 21.03 6.15 -2.64
CA ARG A 107 21.44 4.75 -2.82
C ARG A 107 21.94 4.15 -1.50
N TYR A 108 22.88 4.82 -0.83
CA TYR A 108 23.45 4.37 0.43
C TYR A 108 22.39 4.13 1.51
N LEU A 109 21.43 5.06 1.66
CA LEU A 109 20.35 4.94 2.64
C LEU A 109 19.41 3.77 2.35
N ILE A 110 19.10 3.53 1.08
CA ILE A 110 18.27 2.39 0.67
C ILE A 110 19.04 1.09 0.92
N GLU A 111 20.32 1.00 0.56
CA GLU A 111 21.17 -0.17 0.82
C GLU A 111 21.27 -0.49 2.31
N ALA A 112 21.54 0.53 3.13
CA ALA A 112 21.60 0.38 4.59
C ALA A 112 20.26 -0.11 5.17
N ASN A 113 19.13 0.33 4.62
CA ASN A 113 17.84 -0.19 5.05
C ASN A 113 17.63 -1.63 4.59
N ILE A 114 17.96 -1.97 3.34
CA ILE A 114 17.87 -3.34 2.82
C ILE A 114 18.65 -4.31 3.71
N ASP A 115 19.88 -3.95 4.08
CA ASP A 115 20.76 -4.80 4.88
C ASP A 115 20.39 -4.80 6.38
N SER A 116 19.58 -3.85 6.84
CA SER A 116 19.15 -3.78 8.24
C SER A 116 18.28 -4.98 8.64
N LYS A 117 18.46 -5.45 9.88
CA LYS A 117 17.59 -6.45 10.52
C LYS A 117 16.12 -6.02 10.62
N HIS A 118 15.89 -4.70 10.69
CA HIS A 118 14.55 -4.10 10.69
C HIS A 118 14.04 -3.80 9.28
N GLY A 119 14.89 -4.04 8.28
CA GLY A 119 14.63 -3.82 6.88
C GLY A 119 14.30 -5.11 6.14
N CYS A 120 15.16 -5.52 5.21
CA CYS A 120 15.01 -6.75 4.43
C CYS A 120 15.96 -7.85 4.89
N ASN A 121 16.91 -7.52 5.78
CA ASN A 121 18.02 -8.38 6.15
C ASN A 121 18.77 -8.93 4.92
N GLY A 122 18.88 -8.10 3.87
CA GLY A 122 19.49 -8.47 2.59
C GLY A 122 18.68 -9.45 1.72
N ASN A 123 17.49 -9.88 2.16
CA ASN A 123 16.71 -10.89 1.44
C ASN A 123 15.93 -10.29 0.28
N LEU A 124 15.90 -11.05 -0.81
CA LEU A 124 15.03 -10.81 -1.96
C LEU A 124 13.83 -11.76 -1.89
N THR A 125 12.71 -11.27 -2.39
CA THR A 125 11.50 -12.05 -2.63
C THR A 125 10.95 -11.72 -4.01
N LYS A 126 10.07 -12.58 -4.53
CA LYS A 126 9.32 -12.24 -5.73
C LYS A 126 8.23 -11.25 -5.37
N TRP A 127 8.14 -10.18 -6.14
CA TRP A 127 7.10 -9.20 -5.93
C TRP A 127 5.87 -9.55 -6.78
N TRP A 128 4.68 -9.31 -6.22
CA TRP A 128 3.40 -9.60 -6.83
C TRP A 128 2.44 -8.41 -6.75
N PRO A 129 1.55 -8.29 -7.75
CA PRO A 129 0.40 -7.40 -7.68
C PRO A 129 -0.43 -7.59 -6.40
N ASP A 130 -1.08 -6.52 -5.93
CA ASP A 130 -1.92 -6.59 -4.74
C ASP A 130 -3.04 -7.63 -4.87
N TYR A 131 -3.65 -7.74 -6.04
CA TYR A 131 -4.70 -8.73 -6.29
C TYR A 131 -4.16 -10.18 -6.23
N CYS A 132 -2.90 -10.42 -6.59
CA CYS A 132 -2.26 -11.73 -6.45
C CYS A 132 -2.07 -12.11 -4.97
N ARG A 133 -1.67 -11.14 -4.15
CA ARG A 133 -1.54 -11.32 -2.71
C ARG A 133 -2.90 -11.57 -2.05
N GLN A 134 -3.93 -10.81 -2.44
CA GLN A 134 -5.31 -11.00 -1.96
C GLN A 134 -5.84 -12.38 -2.34
N TRP A 135 -5.67 -12.78 -3.60
CA TRP A 135 -6.04 -14.13 -4.07
C TRP A 135 -5.45 -15.22 -3.19
N ARG A 136 -4.14 -15.13 -2.91
CA ARG A 136 -3.43 -16.11 -2.08
C ARG A 136 -3.93 -16.15 -0.64
N GLN A 137 -4.21 -15.00 -0.03
CA GLN A 137 -4.73 -14.91 1.33
C GLN A 137 -6.14 -15.50 1.42
N ASP A 138 -7.01 -15.15 0.48
CA ASP A 138 -8.38 -15.67 0.38
C ASP A 138 -8.39 -17.18 0.10
N LYS A 139 -7.54 -17.67 -0.80
CA LYS A 139 -7.36 -19.11 -1.03
C LYS A 139 -6.91 -19.82 0.26
N ALA A 140 -5.92 -19.27 0.96
CA ALA A 140 -5.43 -19.85 2.21
C ALA A 140 -6.52 -19.87 3.31
N PHE A 141 -7.41 -18.89 3.31
CA PHE A 141 -8.61 -18.90 4.16
C PHE A 141 -9.53 -20.06 3.77
N ALA A 142 -9.90 -20.18 2.49
CA ALA A 142 -10.79 -21.25 2.01
C ALA A 142 -10.21 -22.66 2.20
N ASP A 143 -8.89 -22.83 2.11
CA ASP A 143 -8.21 -24.10 2.37
C ASP A 143 -8.24 -24.48 3.87
N LYS A 144 -8.32 -23.50 4.77
CA LYS A 144 -8.22 -23.69 6.23
C LYS A 144 -9.59 -23.87 6.89
N PHE A 145 -10.61 -23.19 6.39
CA PHE A 145 -11.92 -23.12 7.04
C PHE A 145 -12.97 -23.93 6.28
N GLU A 146 -13.74 -24.71 7.02
CA GLU A 146 -14.80 -25.54 6.44
C GLU A 146 -15.97 -24.66 5.98
N ARG A 147 -16.37 -24.81 4.70
CA ARG A 147 -17.40 -23.94 4.11
C ARG A 147 -18.76 -24.06 4.78
N SER A 148 -19.10 -25.24 5.30
CA SER A 148 -20.38 -25.55 5.95
C SER A 148 -20.58 -24.79 7.27
N THR A 149 -19.51 -24.50 8.00
CA THR A 149 -19.53 -23.87 9.33
C THR A 149 -19.03 -22.44 9.32
N THR A 150 -18.29 -22.03 8.30
CA THR A 150 -17.83 -20.65 8.16
C THR A 150 -19.01 -19.72 7.92
N TRP A 151 -19.14 -18.66 8.74
CA TRP A 151 -20.20 -17.65 8.65
C TRP A 151 -21.61 -18.17 8.95
N ASP A 152 -21.73 -19.28 9.66
CA ASP A 152 -23.01 -19.88 10.07
C ASP A 152 -23.87 -18.94 10.94
N GLN A 153 -23.24 -18.07 11.72
CA GLN A 153 -23.91 -17.11 12.60
C GLN A 153 -24.79 -16.09 11.86
N TRP A 154 -24.62 -15.95 10.55
CA TRP A 154 -25.42 -15.05 9.70
C TRP A 154 -26.53 -15.77 8.93
N GLY A 155 -26.66 -17.09 9.11
CA GLY A 155 -27.65 -17.93 8.45
C GLY A 155 -27.25 -18.39 7.04
N PRO A 156 -27.95 -19.40 6.49
CA PRO A 156 -27.55 -20.08 5.25
C PRO A 156 -27.55 -19.19 4.01
N GLU A 157 -28.47 -18.23 3.92
CA GLU A 157 -28.54 -17.30 2.78
C GLU A 157 -27.31 -16.39 2.72
N LYS A 158 -26.91 -15.81 3.86
CA LYS A 158 -25.73 -14.94 3.94
C LYS A 158 -24.44 -15.72 3.79
N GLN A 159 -24.38 -16.92 4.36
CA GLN A 159 -23.25 -17.83 4.14
C GLN A 159 -23.06 -18.11 2.63
N ALA A 160 -24.13 -18.44 1.91
CA ALA A 160 -24.08 -18.66 0.46
C ALA A 160 -23.65 -17.41 -0.32
N GLU A 161 -24.18 -16.23 0.04
CA GLU A 161 -23.80 -14.95 -0.56
C GLU A 161 -22.30 -14.66 -0.40
N HIS A 162 -21.77 -14.79 0.82
CA HIS A 162 -20.36 -14.53 1.10
C HIS A 162 -19.44 -15.49 0.36
N TRP A 163 -19.82 -16.78 0.30
CA TRP A 163 -19.08 -17.78 -0.46
C TRP A 163 -19.13 -17.54 -1.97
N ALA A 164 -20.28 -17.14 -2.53
CA ALA A 164 -20.38 -16.77 -3.94
C ALA A 164 -19.49 -15.56 -4.28
N ARG A 165 -19.47 -14.53 -3.40
CA ARG A 165 -18.59 -13.37 -3.55
C ARG A 165 -17.11 -13.72 -3.40
N HIS A 166 -16.78 -14.67 -2.53
CA HIS A 166 -15.42 -15.21 -2.40
C HIS A 166 -14.99 -15.88 -3.71
N ASP A 167 -15.79 -16.82 -4.22
CA ASP A 167 -15.45 -17.59 -5.42
C ASP A 167 -15.37 -16.70 -6.67
N THR A 168 -16.25 -15.70 -6.78
CA THR A 168 -16.19 -14.69 -7.85
C THR A 168 -14.87 -13.91 -7.82
N ARG A 169 -14.41 -13.48 -6.63
CA ARG A 169 -13.11 -12.78 -6.49
C ARG A 169 -11.94 -13.69 -6.83
N GLN A 170 -12.00 -14.96 -6.43
CA GLN A 170 -10.98 -15.95 -6.76
C GLN A 170 -10.88 -16.17 -8.28
N SER A 171 -12.02 -16.34 -8.97
CA SER A 171 -12.05 -16.49 -10.43
C SER A 171 -11.50 -15.26 -11.14
N ALA A 172 -11.97 -14.06 -10.76
CA ALA A 172 -11.53 -12.81 -11.37
C ALA A 172 -10.01 -12.58 -11.22
N ALA A 173 -9.44 -12.93 -10.06
CA ALA A 173 -8.00 -12.86 -9.86
C ALA A 173 -7.23 -13.85 -10.75
N LEU A 174 -7.72 -15.08 -10.90
CA LEU A 174 -7.10 -16.09 -11.77
C LEU A 174 -7.18 -15.70 -13.25
N GLU A 175 -8.32 -15.17 -13.70
CA GLU A 175 -8.50 -14.63 -15.05
C GLU A 175 -7.53 -13.49 -15.33
N ARG A 176 -7.36 -12.59 -14.35
CA ARG A 176 -6.40 -11.49 -14.44
C ARG A 176 -4.94 -11.98 -14.45
N MET A 177 -4.57 -12.95 -13.60
CA MET A 177 -3.25 -13.57 -13.65
C MET A 177 -2.98 -14.20 -15.02
N ALA A 178 -3.94 -14.92 -15.58
CA ALA A 178 -3.80 -15.52 -16.91
C ALA A 178 -3.61 -14.46 -18.01
N ALA A 179 -4.36 -13.35 -17.94
CA ALA A 179 -4.22 -12.23 -18.87
C ALA A 179 -2.86 -11.52 -18.76
N GLU A 180 -2.31 -11.43 -17.55
CA GLU A 180 -0.99 -10.83 -17.27
C GLU A 180 0.18 -11.83 -17.42
N GLY A 181 -0.09 -13.10 -17.76
CA GLY A 181 0.94 -14.14 -17.91
C GLY A 181 1.58 -14.60 -16.59
N ILE A 182 0.90 -14.42 -15.47
CA ILE A 182 1.37 -14.78 -14.12
C ILE A 182 0.91 -16.20 -13.78
N ASP A 183 1.83 -17.07 -13.33
CA ASP A 183 1.52 -18.43 -12.86
C ASP A 183 0.98 -18.41 -11.41
N PRO A 184 -0.30 -18.78 -11.16
CA PRO A 184 -0.86 -18.84 -9.81
C PRO A 184 -0.10 -19.81 -8.89
N ALA A 185 0.50 -20.88 -9.43
CA ALA A 185 1.28 -21.83 -8.65
C ALA A 185 2.57 -21.20 -8.13
N GLU A 186 3.16 -20.28 -8.89
CA GLU A 186 4.32 -19.51 -8.48
C GLU A 186 3.95 -18.53 -7.36
N VAL A 187 2.88 -17.74 -7.54
CA VAL A 187 2.33 -16.83 -6.52
C VAL A 187 2.07 -17.56 -5.21
N TRP A 188 1.50 -18.76 -5.28
CA TRP A 188 1.23 -19.59 -4.11
C TRP A 188 2.50 -20.02 -3.36
N ARG A 189 3.58 -20.35 -4.08
CA ARG A 189 4.85 -20.80 -3.48
C ARG A 189 5.61 -19.68 -2.76
N THR A 190 5.43 -18.41 -3.15
CA THR A 190 6.07 -17.24 -2.52
C THR A 190 5.59 -16.96 -1.09
N ARG A 191 4.61 -17.71 -0.56
CA ARG A 191 4.15 -17.59 0.84
C ARG A 191 5.22 -17.97 1.89
N ARG A 192 6.37 -18.51 1.47
CA ARG A 192 7.38 -19.13 2.34
C ARG A 192 8.30 -18.13 3.00
#